data_AF-A0A2T0R456-F1
#
_entry.id   AF-A0A2T0R456-F1
#
_cell.length_a   1.000
_cell.length_b   1.000
_cell.length_c   1.000
_cell.angle_alpha   90.00
_cell.angle_beta   90.00
_cell.angle_gamma   90.00
#
_symmetry.space_group_name_H-M   'P 1'
#
loop_
_entity.id
_entity.type
_entity.pdbx_description
1 polymer ?
#
loop_
_entity_poly.entity_id
_entity_poly.type
_entity_poly.pdbx_seq_one_letter_code
_entity_poly.pdbx_strand_id
1 'polypeptide(L)'
;MILTLHAQRPAPDVPAGDLGFLLHKHPDRVLTAEHGAVTTHVLYPQSTPEDCEVAVLLDVDPVGLVRTARDAGQNTGVLGQYVNDRPYAASSLLAVALGRVFSTALAGRCAARPDLVDLAWPLRLRLPAVPCSGGQDLLRRLFEPLGWSVRATVLPLDETVPGWGASRYVDVELEGRSRVADALAHLYVLLPVLDDAKHYWVGEAEVDKLLRRGGDWLARHPERDLVTRRYLAHSRPLVVDALDRLADLDEQPAAVPEQERPVRLVEHRRATVLAVLRDLGAGRVIDLGCGQGELVRELAADPRFTAVVGTDVSVRALRTAARRLRLDQRGPDEQDERVRLFQSALTYRDERLAGFDAAVLSEVVEHVDPPRLAALERVVFAAAAPTHVLVTTPNAEYNVNYPGLRENGFRHPDHRFEWTRAQFARWAGGVADRHGYAVRFQGVGEADEDAGAPTQLAVFSKEVSA
;
A
#
# COMPACT_ATOMS: atom_id res chain seq x y z
N MET A 1 -7.11 -17.94 -23.57
CA MET A 1 -6.02 -18.08 -22.57
C MET A 1 -6.44 -19.02 -21.44
N ILE A 2 -5.55 -19.82 -20.84
CA ILE A 2 -5.92 -20.82 -19.81
C ILE A 2 -4.93 -20.86 -18.63
N LEU A 3 -5.46 -21.12 -17.42
CA LEU A 3 -4.75 -21.60 -16.24
C LEU A 3 -5.42 -22.90 -15.79
N THR A 4 -4.64 -23.92 -15.50
CA THR A 4 -5.13 -25.08 -14.73
C THR A 4 -4.50 -25.12 -13.35
N LEU A 5 -5.33 -25.43 -12.36
CA LEU A 5 -4.93 -25.64 -10.97
C LEU A 5 -5.35 -27.07 -10.61
N HIS A 6 -4.36 -27.91 -10.43
CA HIS A 6 -4.48 -29.28 -9.98
C HIS A 6 -4.15 -29.35 -8.50
N ALA A 7 -4.97 -30.08 -7.74
CA ALA A 7 -4.81 -30.26 -6.31
C ALA A 7 -4.96 -31.73 -5.94
N GLN A 8 -4.05 -32.18 -5.09
CA GLN A 8 -4.15 -33.46 -4.42
C GLN A 8 -4.58 -33.24 -2.96
N ARG A 9 -4.89 -34.35 -2.28
CA ARG A 9 -5.32 -34.36 -0.88
C ARG A 9 -4.30 -33.64 0.02
N PRO A 10 -4.72 -32.63 0.80
CA PRO A 10 -3.82 -31.95 1.73
C PRO A 10 -3.56 -32.80 2.97
N ALA A 11 -4.54 -33.65 3.35
CA ALA A 11 -4.52 -34.54 4.51
C ALA A 11 -5.34 -35.84 4.25
N PRO A 12 -5.13 -36.92 5.01
CA PRO A 12 -5.79 -38.23 4.81
C PRO A 12 -7.30 -38.27 4.98
N ASP A 13 -7.90 -37.25 5.57
CA ASP A 13 -9.33 -37.09 5.84
C ASP A 13 -9.98 -35.97 5.02
N VAL A 14 -9.18 -35.24 4.22
CA VAL A 14 -9.65 -34.15 3.38
C VAL A 14 -9.66 -34.60 1.91
N PRO A 15 -10.84 -34.69 1.26
CA PRO A 15 -10.98 -34.91 -0.17
C PRO A 15 -10.35 -33.79 -1.00
N ALA A 16 -9.72 -34.13 -2.13
CA ALA A 16 -9.19 -33.13 -3.07
C ALA A 16 -10.31 -32.24 -3.65
N GLY A 17 -11.49 -32.82 -3.89
CA GLY A 17 -12.69 -32.10 -4.34
C GLY A 17 -13.12 -30.94 -3.43
N ASP A 18 -12.73 -30.95 -2.15
CA ASP A 18 -13.05 -29.86 -1.21
C ASP A 18 -12.39 -28.52 -1.59
N LEU A 19 -11.43 -28.55 -2.52
CA LEU A 19 -10.92 -27.36 -3.19
C LEU A 19 -12.05 -26.46 -3.72
N GLY A 20 -13.17 -27.05 -4.16
CA GLY A 20 -14.35 -26.30 -4.61
C GLY A 20 -14.94 -25.35 -3.56
N PHE A 21 -14.90 -25.73 -2.28
CA PHE A 21 -15.33 -24.86 -1.18
C PHE A 21 -14.37 -23.68 -1.00
N LEU A 22 -13.06 -23.91 -1.09
CA LEU A 22 -12.05 -22.86 -0.97
C LEU A 22 -12.15 -21.86 -2.13
N LEU A 23 -12.42 -22.34 -3.35
CA LEU A 23 -12.58 -21.50 -4.54
C LEU A 23 -13.98 -20.87 -4.66
N HIS A 24 -14.94 -21.29 -3.82
CA HIS A 24 -16.36 -20.92 -3.91
C HIS A 24 -16.93 -21.20 -5.30
N LYS A 25 -16.60 -22.37 -5.87
CA LYS A 25 -17.11 -22.85 -7.16
C LYS A 25 -17.48 -24.31 -7.03
N HIS A 26 -18.71 -24.64 -7.40
CA HIS A 26 -19.21 -26.00 -7.34
C HIS A 26 -18.69 -26.80 -8.54
N PRO A 27 -18.15 -28.02 -8.37
CA PRO A 27 -17.61 -28.83 -9.47
C PRO A 27 -18.61 -29.08 -10.62
N ASP A 28 -19.86 -29.39 -10.28
CA ASP A 28 -20.92 -29.65 -11.28
C ASP A 28 -21.46 -28.40 -12.00
N ARG A 29 -20.90 -27.21 -11.75
CA ARG A 29 -21.37 -25.96 -12.35
C ARG A 29 -20.23 -25.20 -13.00
N VAL A 30 -20.35 -24.99 -14.31
CA VAL A 30 -19.51 -24.03 -15.02
C VAL A 30 -19.94 -22.62 -14.61
N LEU A 31 -19.01 -21.86 -14.03
CA LEU A 31 -19.20 -20.43 -13.86
C LEU A 31 -18.79 -19.72 -15.15
N THR A 32 -19.64 -18.81 -15.62
CA THR A 32 -19.29 -17.82 -16.65
C THR A 32 -19.47 -16.42 -16.06
N ALA A 33 -18.46 -15.58 -16.17
CA ALA A 33 -18.49 -14.20 -15.71
C ALA A 33 -17.94 -13.25 -16.78
N GLU A 34 -18.74 -12.26 -17.17
CA GLU A 34 -18.37 -11.27 -18.19
C GLU A 34 -17.86 -9.98 -17.55
N HIS A 35 -16.83 -9.40 -18.16
CA HIS A 35 -16.34 -8.08 -17.82
C HIS A 35 -15.74 -7.35 -19.02
N GLY A 36 -16.46 -6.34 -19.51
CA GLY A 36 -16.01 -5.57 -20.66
C GLY A 36 -15.82 -6.51 -21.84
N ALA A 37 -14.59 -6.59 -22.35
CA ALA A 37 -14.23 -7.47 -23.46
C ALA A 37 -13.70 -8.85 -23.04
N VAL A 38 -13.83 -9.24 -21.78
CA VAL A 38 -13.31 -10.52 -21.26
C VAL A 38 -14.42 -11.34 -20.63
N THR A 39 -14.57 -12.58 -21.09
CA THR A 39 -15.42 -13.60 -20.49
C THR A 39 -14.54 -14.63 -19.81
N THR A 40 -14.78 -14.85 -18.51
CA THR A 40 -14.04 -15.83 -17.71
C THR A 40 -14.92 -17.03 -17.42
N HIS A 41 -14.45 -18.22 -17.77
CA HIS A 41 -15.06 -19.49 -17.41
C HIS A 41 -14.26 -20.19 -16.33
N VAL A 42 -14.93 -20.74 -15.32
CA VAL A 42 -14.33 -21.64 -14.34
C VAL A 42 -15.09 -22.94 -14.36
N LEU A 43 -14.37 -24.04 -14.59
CA LEU A 43 -14.93 -25.39 -14.67
C LEU A 43 -13.98 -26.40 -14.02
N TYR A 44 -14.50 -27.59 -13.74
CA TYR A 44 -13.77 -28.68 -13.11
C TYR A 44 -13.69 -29.85 -14.10
N PRO A 45 -12.58 -29.99 -14.86
CA PRO A 45 -12.36 -31.17 -15.68
C PRO A 45 -12.36 -32.47 -14.87
N GLN A 46 -11.91 -32.41 -13.62
CA GLN A 46 -11.87 -33.54 -12.70
C GLN A 46 -12.16 -33.07 -11.27
N SER A 47 -12.99 -33.82 -10.53
CA SER A 47 -13.22 -33.60 -9.11
C SER A 47 -13.54 -34.92 -8.42
N THR A 48 -12.51 -35.55 -7.87
CA THR A 48 -12.61 -36.79 -7.10
C THR A 48 -12.07 -36.58 -5.68
N PRO A 49 -12.25 -37.55 -4.77
CA PRO A 49 -11.63 -37.46 -3.44
C PRO A 49 -10.11 -37.45 -3.46
N GLU A 50 -9.48 -38.03 -4.48
CA GLU A 50 -8.02 -38.14 -4.60
C GLU A 50 -7.40 -36.98 -5.37
N ASP A 51 -8.14 -36.45 -6.36
CA ASP A 51 -7.60 -35.56 -7.37
C ASP A 51 -8.68 -34.55 -7.83
N CYS A 52 -8.32 -33.26 -7.82
CA CYS A 52 -9.21 -32.20 -8.27
C CYS A 52 -8.47 -31.25 -9.21
N GLU A 53 -9.02 -31.04 -10.40
CA GLU A 53 -8.51 -30.10 -11.39
C GLU A 53 -9.54 -29.02 -11.67
N VAL A 54 -9.08 -27.76 -11.67
CA VAL A 54 -9.86 -26.58 -11.99
C VAL A 54 -9.22 -25.88 -13.16
N ALA A 55 -10.01 -25.61 -14.20
CA ALA A 55 -9.59 -24.82 -15.35
C ALA A 55 -10.23 -23.44 -15.30
N VAL A 56 -9.41 -22.41 -15.49
CA VAL A 56 -9.83 -21.02 -15.70
C VAL A 56 -9.52 -20.66 -17.14
N LEU A 57 -10.58 -20.48 -17.93
CA LEU A 57 -10.48 -20.12 -19.35
C LEU A 57 -10.91 -18.66 -19.52
N LEU A 58 -10.06 -17.86 -20.13
CA LEU A 58 -10.39 -16.50 -20.56
C LEU A 58 -10.64 -16.51 -22.07
N ASP A 59 -11.84 -16.12 -22.43
CA ASP A 59 -12.22 -15.71 -23.77
C ASP A 59 -12.19 -14.18 -23.84
N VAL A 60 -11.48 -13.63 -24.81
CA VAL A 60 -11.21 -12.19 -24.89
C VAL A 60 -11.62 -11.73 -26.27
N ASP A 61 -12.58 -10.80 -26.33
CA ASP A 61 -12.96 -10.12 -27.56
C ASP A 61 -11.88 -9.08 -27.92
N PRO A 62 -11.05 -9.32 -28.96
CA PRO A 62 -9.98 -8.39 -29.32
C PRO A 62 -10.55 -7.05 -29.82
N VAL A 63 -11.74 -7.04 -30.43
CA VAL A 63 -12.37 -5.81 -30.94
C VAL A 63 -12.92 -4.98 -29.79
N GLY A 64 -13.63 -5.62 -28.85
CA GLY A 64 -14.09 -5.00 -27.62
C GLY A 64 -12.96 -4.38 -26.82
N LEU A 65 -11.81 -5.08 -26.72
CA LEU A 65 -10.65 -4.62 -25.96
C LEU A 65 -10.09 -3.29 -26.49
N VAL A 66 -10.07 -3.11 -27.82
CA VAL A 66 -9.63 -1.86 -28.47
C VAL A 66 -10.61 -0.72 -28.23
N ARG A 67 -11.93 -0.99 -28.28
CA ARG A 67 -12.96 0.03 -28.05
C ARG A 67 -12.88 0.57 -26.62
N THR A 68 -12.78 -0.32 -25.63
CA THR A 68 -12.64 0.07 -24.22
C THR A 68 -11.32 0.82 -23.95
N ALA A 69 -10.23 0.48 -24.64
CA ALA A 69 -8.95 1.19 -24.50
C ALA A 69 -8.97 2.62 -25.09
N ARG A 70 -9.70 2.83 -26.20
CA ARG A 70 -9.90 4.15 -26.81
C ARG A 70 -10.77 5.06 -25.93
N ASP A 71 -11.84 4.52 -25.35
CA ASP A 71 -12.71 5.24 -24.40
C ASP A 71 -11.95 5.65 -23.12
N ALA A 72 -10.88 4.91 -22.78
CA ALA A 72 -9.97 5.20 -21.68
C ALA A 72 -8.76 6.10 -22.06
N GLY A 73 -8.74 6.69 -23.26
CA GLY A 73 -7.72 7.66 -23.68
C GLY A 73 -6.35 7.07 -24.05
N GLN A 74 -6.24 5.77 -24.34
CA GLN A 74 -4.97 5.13 -24.69
C GLN A 74 -4.72 5.18 -26.20
N ASN A 75 -3.68 5.89 -26.63
CA ASN A 75 -3.31 5.99 -28.04
C ASN A 75 -2.05 5.13 -28.33
N THR A 76 -2.26 3.96 -28.93
CA THR A 76 -1.19 3.10 -29.49
C THR A 76 -1.43 2.88 -30.99
N GLY A 77 -0.37 2.64 -31.77
CA GLY A 77 -0.42 2.58 -33.24
C GLY A 77 -1.50 1.66 -33.83
N VAL A 78 -1.99 2.03 -35.02
CA VAL A 78 -3.29 1.61 -35.61
C VAL A 78 -3.41 0.11 -35.92
N LEU A 79 -2.31 -0.62 -36.15
CA LEU A 79 -2.32 -2.04 -36.55
C LEU A 79 -2.18 -3.02 -35.36
N GLY A 80 -1.30 -2.73 -34.38
CA GLY A 80 -1.07 -3.60 -33.22
C GLY A 80 -2.24 -3.66 -32.22
N GLN A 81 -3.28 -2.86 -32.44
CA GLN A 81 -4.50 -2.87 -31.64
C GLN A 81 -5.41 -4.06 -31.98
N TYR A 82 -5.51 -4.45 -33.26
CA TYR A 82 -6.47 -5.46 -33.71
C TYR A 82 -5.87 -6.87 -33.79
N VAL A 83 -4.57 -6.98 -34.06
CA VAL A 83 -3.84 -8.26 -34.04
C VAL A 83 -2.76 -8.16 -32.98
N ASN A 84 -3.01 -8.79 -31.84
CA ASN A 84 -2.05 -8.91 -30.76
C ASN A 84 -2.27 -10.22 -29.99
N ASP A 85 -1.33 -10.48 -29.09
CA ASP A 85 -1.19 -11.66 -28.26
C ASP A 85 -2.09 -11.67 -27.01
N ARG A 86 -2.68 -10.53 -26.64
CA ARG A 86 -3.40 -10.35 -25.37
C ARG A 86 -4.54 -11.36 -25.14
N PRO A 87 -5.31 -11.79 -26.16
CA PRO A 87 -6.34 -12.81 -25.97
C PRO A 87 -5.78 -14.19 -25.57
N TYR A 88 -4.50 -14.44 -25.85
CA TYR A 88 -3.90 -15.75 -25.80
C TYR A 88 -2.88 -15.90 -24.67
N ALA A 89 -2.19 -14.81 -24.30
CA ALA A 89 -1.12 -14.80 -23.31
C ALA A 89 -1.62 -14.68 -21.86
N ALA A 90 -1.13 -15.55 -20.97
CA ALA A 90 -1.38 -15.54 -19.52
C ALA A 90 -0.67 -14.37 -18.83
N SER A 91 -1.24 -13.17 -18.97
CA SER A 91 -0.66 -11.92 -18.49
C SER A 91 -1.51 -11.26 -17.40
N SER A 92 -1.45 -9.93 -17.29
CA SER A 92 -2.26 -9.13 -16.36
C SER A 92 -3.78 -9.34 -16.49
N LEU A 93 -4.29 -9.71 -17.68
CA LEU A 93 -5.72 -10.01 -17.87
C LEU A 93 -6.15 -11.23 -17.05
N LEU A 94 -5.31 -12.28 -17.01
CA LEU A 94 -5.54 -13.45 -16.17
C LEU A 94 -5.57 -13.07 -14.69
N ALA A 95 -4.60 -12.27 -14.22
CA ALA A 95 -4.57 -11.80 -12.84
C ALA A 95 -5.86 -11.04 -12.47
N VAL A 96 -6.35 -10.15 -13.33
CA VAL A 96 -7.61 -9.43 -13.12
C VAL A 96 -8.81 -10.39 -13.05
N ALA A 97 -8.87 -11.39 -13.95
CA ALA A 97 -9.92 -12.39 -13.94
C ALA A 97 -9.91 -13.23 -12.64
N LEU A 98 -8.75 -13.72 -12.20
CA LEU A 98 -8.58 -14.42 -10.92
C LEU A 98 -9.06 -13.56 -9.75
N GLY A 99 -8.68 -12.28 -9.74
CA GLY A 99 -9.11 -11.30 -8.75
C GLY A 99 -10.63 -11.17 -8.61
N ARG A 100 -11.37 -11.43 -9.69
CA ARG A 100 -12.84 -11.34 -9.72
C ARG A 100 -13.48 -12.65 -9.32
N VAL A 101 -13.16 -13.73 -10.05
CA VAL A 101 -13.84 -15.02 -9.87
C VAL A 101 -13.45 -15.70 -8.56
N PHE A 102 -12.27 -15.38 -8.02
CA PHE A 102 -11.77 -15.92 -6.76
C PHE A 102 -11.52 -14.87 -5.69
N SER A 103 -12.24 -13.73 -5.73
CA SER A 103 -12.07 -12.63 -4.75
C SER A 103 -12.18 -13.08 -3.29
N THR A 104 -13.10 -13.99 -2.96
CA THR A 104 -13.28 -14.55 -1.60
C THR A 104 -12.15 -15.50 -1.21
N ALA A 105 -11.72 -16.37 -2.13
CA ALA A 105 -10.61 -17.30 -1.91
C ALA A 105 -9.29 -16.55 -1.69
N LEU A 106 -9.02 -15.53 -2.52
CA LEU A 106 -7.89 -14.60 -2.40
C LEU A 106 -7.88 -13.84 -1.07
N ALA A 107 -9.03 -13.69 -0.42
CA ALA A 107 -9.13 -13.04 0.88
C ALA A 107 -8.97 -14.04 2.05
N GLY A 108 -8.67 -15.30 1.78
CA GLY A 108 -8.50 -16.34 2.80
C GLY A 108 -9.78 -16.61 3.58
N ARG A 109 -10.95 -16.57 2.93
CA ARG A 109 -12.24 -16.81 3.62
C ARG A 109 -12.97 -18.00 3.02
N CYS A 110 -13.44 -18.91 3.89
CA CYS A 110 -14.38 -19.96 3.53
C CYS A 110 -15.32 -20.23 4.71
N ALA A 111 -16.59 -19.81 4.59
CA ALA A 111 -17.57 -20.04 5.67
C ALA A 111 -18.07 -21.50 5.70
N ALA A 112 -18.11 -22.16 4.55
CA ALA A 112 -18.59 -23.54 4.44
C ALA A 112 -17.61 -24.55 5.04
N ARG A 113 -16.30 -24.28 4.90
CA ARG A 113 -15.19 -25.14 5.35
C ARG A 113 -14.03 -24.28 5.88
N PRO A 114 -14.20 -23.60 7.03
CA PRO A 114 -13.17 -22.73 7.60
C PRO A 114 -11.91 -23.50 8.00
N ASP A 115 -12.07 -24.78 8.36
CA ASP A 115 -10.99 -25.73 8.69
C ASP A 115 -9.97 -25.92 7.56
N LEU A 116 -10.33 -25.63 6.32
CA LEU A 116 -9.48 -25.85 5.14
C LEU A 116 -8.64 -24.64 4.74
N VAL A 117 -8.95 -23.44 5.25
CA VAL A 117 -8.38 -22.17 4.77
C VAL A 117 -6.87 -22.11 4.96
N ASP A 118 -6.38 -22.60 6.11
CA ASP A 118 -4.97 -22.53 6.48
C ASP A 118 -4.17 -23.78 6.10
N LEU A 119 -4.81 -24.79 5.51
CA LEU A 119 -4.12 -25.99 5.06
C LEU A 119 -3.22 -25.70 3.86
N ALA A 120 -2.02 -26.26 3.88
CA ALA A 120 -1.12 -26.27 2.73
C ALA A 120 -1.48 -27.44 1.79
N TRP A 121 -1.98 -27.11 0.61
CA TRP A 121 -2.38 -28.07 -0.41
C TRP A 121 -1.19 -28.41 -1.33
N PRO A 122 -0.95 -29.68 -1.66
CA PRO A 122 -0.12 -30.04 -2.80
C PRO A 122 -0.83 -29.61 -4.09
N LEU A 123 -0.23 -28.61 -4.75
CA LEU A 123 -0.78 -27.94 -5.92
C LEU A 123 0.17 -28.05 -7.11
N ARG A 124 -0.40 -28.22 -8.30
CA ARG A 124 0.28 -28.03 -9.58
C ARG A 124 -0.49 -27.02 -10.42
N LEU A 125 0.18 -25.92 -10.79
CA LEU A 125 -0.38 -24.86 -11.62
C LEU A 125 0.25 -24.93 -13.00
N ARG A 126 -0.54 -24.87 -14.08
CA ARG A 126 -0.01 -24.80 -15.44
C ARG A 126 -0.55 -23.59 -16.20
N LEU A 127 0.37 -22.85 -16.81
CA LEU A 127 0.10 -21.71 -17.66
C LEU A 127 0.82 -21.91 -19.01
N PRO A 128 0.11 -22.35 -20.06
CA PRO A 128 0.75 -22.76 -21.32
C PRO A 128 1.47 -21.64 -22.08
N ALA A 129 1.14 -20.37 -21.83
CA ALA A 129 1.69 -19.25 -22.58
C ALA A 129 1.85 -18.01 -21.70
N VAL A 130 2.92 -17.95 -20.90
CA VAL A 130 3.25 -16.79 -20.07
C VAL A 130 4.24 -15.89 -20.83
N PRO A 131 3.93 -14.60 -21.07
CA PRO A 131 4.90 -13.67 -21.61
C PRO A 131 5.99 -13.43 -20.56
N CYS A 132 7.25 -13.66 -20.93
CA CYS A 132 8.38 -13.52 -20.01
C CYS A 132 9.49 -12.70 -20.63
N SER A 133 9.40 -11.37 -20.50
CA SER A 133 10.39 -10.43 -21.04
C SER A 133 11.77 -10.53 -20.37
N GLY A 134 11.83 -11.09 -19.16
CA GLY A 134 13.08 -11.30 -18.39
C GLY A 134 13.74 -12.66 -18.58
N GLY A 135 13.23 -13.52 -19.47
CA GLY A 135 13.73 -14.87 -19.69
C GLY A 135 13.37 -15.86 -18.58
N GLN A 136 13.63 -17.16 -18.81
CA GLN A 136 13.21 -18.24 -17.90
C GLN A 136 13.75 -18.12 -16.47
N ASP A 137 14.94 -17.53 -16.30
CA ASP A 137 15.54 -17.36 -14.98
C ASP A 137 14.75 -16.41 -14.08
N LEU A 138 14.01 -15.46 -14.67
CA LEU A 138 13.12 -14.59 -13.91
C LEU A 138 11.98 -15.40 -13.25
N LEU A 139 11.42 -16.39 -13.94
CA LEU A 139 10.36 -17.24 -13.36
C LEU A 139 10.86 -17.96 -12.11
N ARG A 140 12.07 -18.52 -12.17
CA ARG A 140 12.71 -19.20 -11.03
C ARG A 140 12.91 -18.25 -9.85
N ARG A 141 13.53 -17.10 -10.09
CA ARG A 141 13.78 -16.06 -9.08
C ARG A 141 12.50 -15.54 -8.41
N LEU A 142 11.37 -15.55 -9.13
CA LEU A 142 10.09 -15.06 -8.60
C LEU A 142 9.28 -16.13 -7.85
N PHE A 143 9.36 -17.41 -8.24
CA PHE A 143 8.50 -18.45 -7.68
C PHE A 143 9.23 -19.43 -6.75
N GLU A 144 10.51 -19.73 -6.97
CA GLU A 144 11.26 -20.65 -6.11
C GLU A 144 11.37 -20.17 -4.65
N PRO A 145 11.61 -18.87 -4.35
CA PRO A 145 11.62 -18.37 -2.97
C PRO A 145 10.27 -18.50 -2.25
N LEU A 146 9.18 -18.68 -2.99
CA LEU A 146 7.82 -18.89 -2.48
C LEU A 146 7.48 -20.38 -2.28
N GLY A 147 8.44 -21.28 -2.48
CA GLY A 147 8.28 -22.72 -2.28
C GLY A 147 7.76 -23.49 -3.50
N TRP A 148 7.82 -22.90 -4.70
CA TRP A 148 7.45 -23.59 -5.94
C TRP A 148 8.66 -24.21 -6.62
N SER A 149 8.51 -25.45 -7.08
CA SER A 149 9.34 -26.01 -8.14
C SER A 149 8.86 -25.45 -9.48
N VAL A 150 9.78 -24.87 -10.26
CA VAL A 150 9.45 -24.20 -11.53
C VAL A 150 9.97 -25.03 -12.72
N ARG A 151 9.05 -25.52 -13.54
CA ARG A 151 9.34 -26.01 -14.89
C ARG A 151 8.93 -24.94 -15.90
N ALA A 152 9.88 -24.54 -16.74
CA ALA A 152 9.71 -23.49 -17.74
C ALA A 152 10.27 -23.96 -19.08
N THR A 153 9.44 -23.99 -20.12
CA THR A 153 9.84 -24.40 -21.47
C THR A 153 9.57 -23.26 -22.44
N VAL A 154 10.63 -22.71 -23.06
CA VAL A 154 10.46 -21.65 -24.07
C VAL A 154 9.80 -22.26 -25.30
N LEU A 155 8.74 -21.62 -25.78
CA LEU A 155 8.04 -22.04 -27.00
C LEU A 155 8.75 -21.47 -28.24
N PRO A 156 8.88 -22.22 -29.34
CA PRO A 156 9.37 -21.66 -30.61
C PRO A 156 8.40 -20.57 -31.12
N LEU A 157 8.89 -19.61 -31.90
CA LEU A 157 8.01 -18.61 -32.53
C LEU A 157 7.04 -19.29 -33.53
N ASP A 158 7.55 -20.28 -34.26
CA ASP A 158 6.80 -21.12 -35.17
C ASP A 158 7.51 -22.49 -35.26
N GLU A 159 6.81 -23.57 -34.97
CA GLU A 159 7.35 -24.95 -35.05
C GLU A 159 7.71 -25.36 -36.49
N THR A 160 7.05 -24.76 -37.48
CA THR A 160 7.26 -25.06 -38.90
C THR A 160 8.38 -24.22 -39.52
N VAL A 161 8.82 -23.15 -38.83
CA VAL A 161 9.90 -22.25 -39.29
C VAL A 161 10.96 -22.07 -38.19
N PRO A 162 11.83 -23.06 -37.93
CA PRO A 162 12.81 -23.01 -36.84
C PRO A 162 13.79 -21.84 -36.91
N GLY A 163 14.06 -21.30 -38.10
CA GLY A 163 14.95 -20.17 -38.32
C GLY A 163 14.47 -18.86 -37.68
N TRP A 164 13.21 -18.77 -37.26
CA TRP A 164 12.68 -17.62 -36.52
C TRP A 164 13.04 -17.62 -35.03
N GLY A 165 13.56 -18.75 -34.53
CA GLY A 165 14.05 -18.87 -33.16
C GLY A 165 12.95 -18.98 -32.12
N ALA A 166 13.32 -18.66 -30.88
CA ALA A 166 12.46 -18.81 -29.71
C ALA A 166 11.48 -17.63 -29.57
N SER A 167 10.26 -17.91 -29.13
CA SER A 167 9.29 -16.88 -28.78
C SER A 167 9.59 -16.28 -27.39
N ARG A 168 8.89 -15.20 -27.04
CA ARG A 168 8.91 -14.63 -25.69
C ARG A 168 7.98 -15.33 -24.70
N TYR A 169 7.25 -16.36 -25.14
CA TYR A 169 6.30 -17.10 -24.31
C TYR A 169 6.91 -18.38 -23.79
N VAL A 170 6.50 -18.72 -22.58
CA VAL A 170 7.00 -19.87 -21.84
C VAL A 170 5.80 -20.68 -21.37
N ASP A 171 5.83 -22.01 -21.59
CA ASP A 171 4.94 -22.94 -20.89
C ASP A 171 5.49 -23.12 -19.47
N VAL A 172 4.69 -22.74 -18.48
CA VAL A 172 5.08 -22.70 -17.08
C VAL A 172 4.27 -23.72 -16.30
N GLU A 173 4.97 -24.58 -15.58
CA GLU A 173 4.42 -25.47 -14.56
C GLU A 173 5.03 -25.15 -13.21
N LEU A 174 4.18 -24.90 -12.21
CA LEU A 174 4.56 -24.63 -10.82
C LEU A 174 4.03 -25.76 -9.96
N GLU A 175 4.91 -26.45 -9.22
CA GLU A 175 4.51 -27.53 -8.32
C GLU A 175 5.01 -27.23 -6.90
N GLY A 176 4.14 -27.33 -5.90
CA GLY A 176 4.50 -26.96 -4.53
C GLY A 176 3.39 -27.23 -3.53
N ARG A 177 3.70 -26.99 -2.25
CA ARG A 177 2.70 -27.01 -1.18
C ARG A 177 2.38 -25.59 -0.72
N SER A 178 1.14 -25.16 -0.86
CA SER A 178 0.74 -23.79 -0.56
C SER A 178 -0.72 -23.70 -0.12
N ARG A 179 -1.08 -22.69 0.67
CA ARG A 179 -2.51 -22.37 0.86
C ARG A 179 -3.09 -21.89 -0.47
N VAL A 180 -4.35 -22.22 -0.73
CA VAL A 180 -5.01 -21.82 -1.99
C VAL A 180 -5.03 -20.29 -2.13
N ALA A 181 -5.22 -19.56 -1.03
CA ALA A 181 -5.18 -18.10 -1.01
C ALA A 181 -3.80 -17.55 -1.45
N ASP A 182 -2.72 -18.13 -0.92
CA ASP A 182 -1.35 -17.72 -1.23
C ASP A 182 -1.00 -18.03 -2.69
N ALA A 183 -1.33 -19.23 -3.17
CA ALA A 183 -1.11 -19.62 -4.58
C ALA A 183 -1.79 -18.66 -5.56
N LEU A 184 -3.05 -18.29 -5.30
CA LEU A 184 -3.77 -17.31 -6.11
C LEU A 184 -3.15 -15.91 -5.99
N ALA A 185 -2.70 -15.53 -4.80
CA ALA A 185 -2.07 -14.23 -4.56
C ALA A 185 -0.71 -14.11 -5.27
N HIS A 186 0.10 -15.17 -5.29
CA HIS A 186 1.35 -15.25 -6.04
C HIS A 186 1.09 -15.01 -7.54
N LEU A 187 0.15 -15.73 -8.14
CA LEU A 187 -0.22 -15.51 -9.55
C LEU A 187 -0.76 -14.10 -9.80
N TYR A 188 -1.62 -13.59 -8.91
CA TYR A 188 -2.22 -12.26 -9.02
C TYR A 188 -1.16 -11.14 -9.06
N VAL A 189 -0.11 -11.27 -8.26
CA VAL A 189 0.97 -10.27 -8.18
C VAL A 189 2.03 -10.50 -9.26
N LEU A 190 2.43 -11.73 -9.53
CA LEU A 190 3.61 -12.03 -10.35
C LEU A 190 3.34 -12.10 -11.86
N LEU A 191 2.12 -12.42 -12.31
CA LEU A 191 1.81 -12.41 -13.75
C LEU A 191 2.00 -11.03 -14.40
N PRO A 192 1.54 -9.90 -13.79
CA PRO A 192 1.87 -8.57 -14.30
C PRO A 192 3.36 -8.23 -14.31
N VAL A 193 4.15 -8.81 -13.39
CA VAL A 193 5.61 -8.58 -13.28
C VAL A 193 6.37 -9.29 -14.42
N LEU A 194 5.90 -10.45 -14.84
CA LEU A 194 6.49 -11.23 -15.94
C LEU A 194 6.23 -10.58 -17.30
N ASP A 195 5.03 -10.03 -17.48
CA ASP A 195 4.64 -9.32 -18.70
C ASP A 195 5.39 -7.98 -18.84
N ASP A 196 5.62 -7.28 -17.72
CA ASP A 196 6.26 -5.95 -17.66
C ASP A 196 5.60 -4.89 -18.58
N ALA A 197 4.32 -5.12 -18.90
CA ALA A 197 3.53 -4.34 -19.85
C ALA A 197 2.10 -4.13 -19.31
N LYS A 198 1.94 -3.33 -18.25
CA LYS A 198 0.59 -2.96 -17.78
C LYS A 198 -0.09 -2.03 -18.78
N HIS A 199 -1.23 -2.46 -19.30
CA HIS A 199 -2.01 -1.74 -20.32
C HIS A 199 -3.14 -0.88 -19.73
N TYR A 200 -3.04 -0.50 -18.46
CA TYR A 200 -3.98 0.40 -17.80
C TYR A 200 -3.22 1.35 -16.86
N TRP A 201 -3.84 2.49 -16.54
CA TRP A 201 -3.23 3.50 -15.68
C TRP A 201 -3.02 2.95 -14.26
N VAL A 202 -1.77 2.93 -13.79
CA VAL A 202 -1.39 2.51 -12.45
C VAL A 202 -1.41 3.72 -11.51
N GLY A 203 -2.27 3.69 -10.49
CA GLY A 203 -2.39 4.71 -9.45
C GLY A 203 -2.13 4.16 -8.05
N GLU A 204 -2.28 4.98 -7.00
CA GLU A 204 -2.05 4.56 -5.58
C GLU A 204 -2.88 3.36 -5.16
N ALA A 205 -4.10 3.21 -5.71
CA ALA A 205 -4.92 2.04 -5.42
C ALA A 205 -4.21 0.71 -5.78
N GLU A 206 -3.26 0.73 -6.71
CA GLU A 206 -2.42 -0.42 -7.04
C GLU A 206 -1.37 -0.72 -5.97
N VAL A 207 -0.87 0.29 -5.23
CA VAL A 207 0.01 0.07 -4.07
C VAL A 207 -0.76 -0.66 -2.98
N ASP A 208 -1.97 -0.18 -2.65
CA ASP A 208 -2.78 -0.86 -1.65
C ASP A 208 -3.21 -2.27 -2.10
N LYS A 209 -3.44 -2.50 -3.40
CA LYS A 209 -3.70 -3.85 -3.93
C LYS A 209 -2.47 -4.74 -3.80
N LEU A 210 -1.29 -4.23 -4.12
CA LEU A 210 -0.03 -4.95 -3.97
C LEU A 210 0.17 -5.36 -2.53
N LEU A 211 0.02 -4.43 -1.58
CA LEU A 211 0.22 -4.73 -0.15
C LEU A 211 -0.85 -5.68 0.41
N ARG A 212 -2.12 -5.52 0.02
CA ARG A 212 -3.19 -6.43 0.46
C ARG A 212 -3.03 -7.88 -0.02
N ARG A 213 -2.36 -8.09 -1.16
CA ARG A 213 -2.22 -9.43 -1.78
C ARG A 213 -0.80 -9.99 -1.64
N GLY A 214 0.17 -9.10 -1.52
CA GLY A 214 1.59 -9.40 -1.54
C GLY A 214 2.29 -9.16 -0.21
N GLY A 215 1.79 -8.25 0.63
CA GLY A 215 2.54 -7.68 1.77
C GLY A 215 3.26 -8.72 2.62
N ASP A 216 2.53 -9.74 3.07
CA ASP A 216 3.04 -10.75 4.01
C ASP A 216 4.24 -11.54 3.46
N TRP A 217 4.26 -11.87 2.16
CA TRP A 217 5.35 -12.65 1.54
C TRP A 217 6.34 -11.78 0.78
N LEU A 218 5.87 -10.69 0.17
CA LEU A 218 6.66 -9.80 -0.67
C LEU A 218 7.66 -9.00 0.17
N ALA A 219 7.31 -8.65 1.40
CA ALA A 219 8.22 -7.97 2.33
C ALA A 219 9.53 -8.76 2.49
N ARG A 220 9.43 -10.10 2.56
CA ARG A 220 10.54 -11.04 2.77
C ARG A 220 11.11 -11.62 1.46
N HIS A 221 10.57 -11.23 0.31
CA HIS A 221 10.94 -11.83 -0.97
C HIS A 221 12.26 -11.22 -1.48
N PRO A 222 13.23 -12.03 -1.95
CA PRO A 222 14.52 -11.51 -2.42
C PRO A 222 14.38 -10.55 -3.62
N GLU A 223 13.36 -10.75 -4.44
CA GLU A 223 13.02 -9.89 -5.58
C GLU A 223 12.02 -8.77 -5.28
N ARG A 224 11.82 -8.43 -4.00
CA ARG A 224 10.93 -7.35 -3.51
C ARG A 224 10.96 -6.10 -4.40
N ASP A 225 12.15 -5.56 -4.63
CA ASP A 225 12.36 -4.34 -5.40
C ASP A 225 11.97 -4.50 -6.88
N LEU A 226 12.28 -5.65 -7.48
CA LEU A 226 11.95 -5.93 -8.87
C LEU A 226 10.43 -6.08 -9.05
N VAL A 227 9.80 -6.87 -8.18
CA VAL A 227 8.35 -7.11 -8.19
C VAL A 227 7.60 -5.79 -8.02
N THR A 228 7.96 -4.99 -7.01
CA THR A 228 7.32 -3.69 -6.76
C THR A 228 7.48 -2.74 -7.93
N ARG A 229 8.69 -2.63 -8.51
CA ARG A 229 8.95 -1.78 -9.68
C ARG A 229 8.08 -2.15 -10.88
N ARG A 230 8.10 -3.42 -11.30
CA ARG A 230 7.34 -3.87 -12.48
C ARG A 230 5.83 -3.86 -12.23
N TYR A 231 5.39 -4.29 -11.04
CA TYR A 231 3.98 -4.26 -10.67
C TYR A 231 3.42 -2.83 -10.71
N LEU A 232 4.21 -1.83 -10.34
CA LEU A 232 3.77 -0.44 -10.33
C LEU A 232 4.16 0.32 -11.61
N ALA A 233 4.37 -0.40 -12.71
CA ALA A 233 4.71 0.15 -14.02
C ALA A 233 5.86 1.17 -13.96
N HIS A 234 6.88 0.88 -13.14
CA HIS A 234 8.09 1.68 -12.93
C HIS A 234 7.82 3.11 -12.42
N SER A 235 6.64 3.38 -11.88
CA SER A 235 6.28 4.68 -11.31
C SER A 235 7.05 4.95 -10.02
N ARG A 236 8.12 5.73 -10.11
CA ARG A 236 9.00 6.03 -8.96
C ARG A 236 8.25 6.43 -7.69
N PRO A 237 7.26 7.35 -7.71
CA PRO A 237 6.55 7.74 -6.48
C PRO A 237 5.77 6.58 -5.85
N LEU A 238 5.16 5.71 -6.66
CA LEU A 238 4.40 4.56 -6.15
C LEU A 238 5.33 3.45 -5.65
N VAL A 239 6.47 3.26 -6.32
CA VAL A 239 7.48 2.28 -5.93
C VAL A 239 8.09 2.64 -4.59
N VAL A 240 8.43 3.91 -4.35
CA VAL A 240 8.95 4.38 -3.06
C VAL A 240 7.92 4.13 -1.95
N ASP A 241 6.68 4.61 -2.12
CA ASP A 241 5.58 4.37 -1.16
C ASP A 241 5.38 2.87 -0.84
N ALA A 242 5.36 2.02 -1.87
CA ALA A 242 5.20 0.59 -1.68
C ALA A 242 6.39 -0.07 -0.97
N LEU A 243 7.63 0.34 -1.28
CA LEU A 243 8.83 -0.22 -0.65
C LEU A 243 8.97 0.21 0.81
N ASP A 244 8.67 1.47 1.12
CA ASP A 244 8.70 1.97 2.49
C ASP A 244 7.66 1.21 3.35
N ARG A 245 6.44 1.04 2.83
CA ARG A 245 5.39 0.25 3.50
C ARG A 245 5.69 -1.24 3.59
N LEU A 246 6.49 -1.82 2.68
CA LEU A 246 6.94 -3.21 2.75
C LEU A 246 8.07 -3.37 3.77
N ALA A 247 8.96 -2.39 3.91
CA ALA A 247 10.01 -2.39 4.94
C ALA A 247 9.39 -2.41 6.34
N ASP A 248 8.35 -1.61 6.58
CA ASP A 248 7.56 -1.62 7.82
C ASP A 248 6.95 -3.00 8.17
N LEU A 249 6.73 -3.85 7.17
CA LEU A 249 6.19 -5.21 7.32
C LEU A 249 7.30 -6.26 7.50
N ASP A 250 8.48 -6.05 6.94
CA ASP A 250 9.65 -6.95 7.05
C ASP A 250 10.28 -6.87 8.46
N GLU A 251 10.25 -5.68 9.08
CA GLU A 251 10.71 -5.46 10.45
C GLU A 251 9.79 -6.07 11.54
N GLN A 252 8.73 -6.78 11.14
CA GLN A 252 7.85 -7.54 12.05
C GLN A 252 8.18 -9.04 11.97
N PRO A 253 8.87 -9.63 12.98
CA PRO A 253 9.08 -11.07 13.02
C PRO A 253 7.75 -11.82 13.14
N ALA A 254 7.69 -13.00 12.53
CA ALA A 254 6.53 -13.88 12.54
C ALA A 254 6.01 -14.19 13.96
N ALA A 255 4.68 -14.16 14.07
CA ALA A 255 3.81 -14.45 15.21
C ALA A 255 4.41 -15.21 16.43
N VAL A 256 4.42 -14.52 17.56
CA VAL A 256 4.36 -15.09 18.92
C VAL A 256 2.99 -14.69 19.50
N PRO A 257 2.29 -15.55 20.27
CA PRO A 257 0.89 -15.31 20.63
C PRO A 257 0.73 -14.04 21.47
N GLU A 258 -0.46 -13.44 21.31
CA GLU A 258 -1.02 -12.29 22.02
C GLU A 258 -0.53 -12.16 23.48
N GLN A 259 0.53 -11.36 23.65
CA GLN A 259 0.78 -10.58 24.86
C GLN A 259 0.76 -9.12 24.43
N GLU A 260 0.09 -8.28 25.23
CA GLU A 260 -0.23 -6.87 24.96
C GLU A 260 0.84 -6.17 24.12
N ARG A 261 0.51 -5.92 22.84
CA ARG A 261 1.44 -5.32 21.89
C ARG A 261 1.89 -3.95 22.40
N PRO A 262 3.20 -3.65 22.45
CA PRO A 262 3.64 -2.28 22.68
C PRO A 262 3.09 -1.39 21.56
N VAL A 263 2.44 -0.29 21.95
CA VAL A 263 1.84 0.70 21.06
C VAL A 263 2.90 1.19 20.07
N ARG A 264 2.60 1.16 18.76
CA ARG A 264 3.58 1.57 17.73
C ARG A 264 3.97 3.03 17.94
N LEU A 265 5.22 3.42 17.67
CA LEU A 265 5.70 4.80 17.92
C LEU A 265 4.77 5.88 17.30
N VAL A 266 4.26 5.64 16.10
CA VAL A 266 3.29 6.53 15.44
C VAL A 266 2.00 6.70 16.24
N GLU A 267 1.50 5.62 16.84
CA GLU A 267 0.31 5.61 17.70
C GLU A 267 0.61 6.31 19.03
N HIS A 268 1.77 6.07 19.63
CA HIS A 268 2.21 6.74 20.85
C HIS A 268 2.34 8.27 20.62
N ARG A 269 2.87 8.67 19.47
CA ARG A 269 2.94 10.09 19.07
C ARG A 269 1.56 10.72 18.93
N ARG A 270 0.65 10.10 18.18
CA ARG A 270 -0.72 10.62 18.05
C ARG A 270 -1.43 10.70 19.40
N ALA A 271 -1.32 9.66 20.22
CA ALA A 271 -1.88 9.65 21.58
C ALA A 271 -1.31 10.77 22.46
N THR A 272 -0.01 11.04 22.37
CA THR A 272 0.64 12.12 23.11
C THR A 272 0.17 13.49 22.64
N VAL A 273 0.10 13.71 21.32
CA VAL A 273 -0.45 14.96 20.75
C VAL A 273 -1.87 15.20 21.23
N LEU A 274 -2.74 14.19 21.18
CA LEU A 274 -4.11 14.29 21.68
C LEU A 274 -4.18 14.60 23.18
N ALA A 275 -3.35 13.94 24.00
CA ALA A 275 -3.29 14.21 25.44
C ALA A 275 -2.88 15.67 25.71
N VAL A 276 -1.83 16.16 25.05
CA VAL A 276 -1.39 17.56 25.19
C VAL A 276 -2.47 18.53 24.74
N LEU A 277 -3.14 18.29 23.61
CA LEU A 277 -4.22 19.16 23.14
C LEU A 277 -5.39 19.21 24.13
N ARG A 278 -5.71 18.10 24.80
CA ARG A 278 -6.73 18.04 25.86
C ARG A 278 -6.32 18.82 27.09
N ASP A 279 -5.07 18.68 27.53
CA ASP A 279 -4.55 19.39 28.70
C ASP A 279 -4.49 20.91 28.48
N LEU A 280 -4.25 21.33 27.24
CA LEU A 280 -4.29 22.73 26.83
C LEU A 280 -5.73 23.28 26.68
N GLY A 281 -6.75 22.42 26.69
CA GLY A 281 -8.14 22.83 26.52
C GLY A 281 -8.46 23.36 25.11
N ALA A 282 -7.71 22.96 24.08
CA ALA A 282 -7.91 23.43 22.72
C ALA A 282 -9.21 22.87 22.11
N GLY A 283 -10.10 23.72 21.62
CA GLY A 283 -11.35 23.33 20.96
C GLY A 283 -11.24 23.37 19.43
N ARG A 284 -10.59 24.42 18.91
CA ARG A 284 -10.38 24.64 17.48
C ARG A 284 -8.95 24.26 17.11
N VAL A 285 -8.78 23.13 16.45
CA VAL A 285 -7.47 22.56 16.12
C VAL A 285 -7.26 22.50 14.61
N ILE A 286 -6.08 22.91 14.16
CA ILE A 286 -5.63 22.73 12.77
C ILE A 286 -4.41 21.80 12.71
N ASP A 287 -4.50 20.78 11.86
CA ASP A 287 -3.42 19.84 11.53
C ASP A 287 -2.74 20.28 10.23
N LEU A 288 -1.52 20.80 10.36
CA LEU A 288 -0.73 21.44 9.31
C LEU A 288 0.24 20.41 8.71
N GLY A 289 -0.07 19.87 7.54
CA GLY A 289 0.59 18.68 6.98
C GLY A 289 -0.15 17.40 7.39
N CYS A 290 -1.47 17.39 7.26
CA CYS A 290 -2.33 16.33 7.81
C CYS A 290 -2.20 14.99 7.10
N GLY A 291 -1.48 14.92 5.97
CA GLY A 291 -1.33 13.72 5.18
C GLY A 291 -2.69 13.12 4.80
N GLN A 292 -2.88 11.85 5.15
CA GLN A 292 -4.09 11.09 4.82
C GLN A 292 -5.17 11.20 5.91
N GLY A 293 -5.04 12.15 6.84
CA GLY A 293 -6.05 12.53 7.83
C GLY A 293 -6.10 11.65 9.08
N GLU A 294 -5.00 10.98 9.44
CA GLU A 294 -4.93 10.10 10.61
C GLU A 294 -5.25 10.84 11.92
N LEU A 295 -4.59 11.97 12.19
CA LEU A 295 -4.83 12.79 13.38
C LEU A 295 -6.19 13.48 13.31
N VAL A 296 -6.54 14.04 12.15
CA VAL A 296 -7.87 14.66 11.90
C VAL A 296 -9.01 13.71 12.27
N ARG A 297 -8.88 12.41 11.95
CA ARG A 297 -9.88 11.39 12.29
C ARG A 297 -10.01 11.18 13.79
N GLU A 298 -8.90 11.13 14.53
CA GLU A 298 -8.93 10.96 15.98
C GLU A 298 -9.46 12.21 16.69
N LEU A 299 -9.08 13.40 16.21
CA LEU A 299 -9.65 14.68 16.67
C LEU A 299 -11.16 14.76 16.40
N ALA A 300 -11.61 14.34 15.21
CA ALA A 300 -13.03 14.35 14.85
C ALA A 300 -13.87 13.47 15.77
N ALA A 301 -13.32 12.35 16.24
CA ALA A 301 -14.00 11.41 17.14
C ALA A 301 -14.17 11.90 18.58
N ASP A 302 -13.38 12.89 19.02
CA ASP A 302 -13.46 13.43 20.39
C ASP A 302 -14.27 14.73 20.41
N PRO A 303 -15.46 14.76 21.04
CA PRO A 303 -16.38 15.90 20.98
C PRO A 303 -15.79 17.21 21.52
N ARG A 304 -14.73 17.16 22.34
CA ARG A 304 -14.03 18.35 22.87
C ARG A 304 -13.46 19.25 21.77
N PHE A 305 -13.08 18.67 20.63
CA PHE A 305 -12.57 19.42 19.49
C PHE A 305 -13.72 19.94 18.62
N THR A 306 -14.20 21.14 18.93
CA THR A 306 -15.38 21.78 18.31
C THR A 306 -15.14 22.22 16.87
N ALA A 307 -13.89 22.40 16.44
CA ALA A 307 -13.54 22.56 15.03
C ALA A 307 -12.18 21.89 14.74
N VAL A 308 -12.14 21.06 13.71
CA VAL A 308 -10.98 20.29 13.28
C VAL A 308 -10.74 20.57 11.81
N VAL A 309 -9.55 21.07 11.49
CA VAL A 309 -9.15 21.35 10.12
C VAL A 309 -7.89 20.61 9.78
N GLY A 310 -7.87 19.90 8.65
CA GLY A 310 -6.66 19.33 8.07
C GLY A 310 -6.23 20.10 6.84
N THR A 311 -4.94 20.39 6.71
CA THR A 311 -4.39 20.96 5.50
C THR A 311 -3.12 20.26 5.07
N ASP A 312 -2.93 20.15 3.76
CA ASP A 312 -1.75 19.53 3.16
C ASP A 312 -1.46 20.19 1.79
N VAL A 313 -0.20 20.18 1.37
CA VAL A 313 0.20 20.65 0.04
C VAL A 313 -0.27 19.67 -1.05
N SER A 314 -0.40 18.39 -0.68
CA SER A 314 -0.84 17.30 -1.54
C SER A 314 -2.36 17.23 -1.63
N VAL A 315 -2.92 17.70 -2.76
CA VAL A 315 -4.33 17.50 -3.13
C VAL A 315 -4.71 16.02 -3.05
N ARG A 316 -3.75 15.14 -3.35
CA ARG A 316 -3.94 13.69 -3.33
C ARG A 316 -4.15 13.16 -1.92
N ALA A 317 -3.32 13.59 -0.97
CA ALA A 317 -3.46 13.22 0.43
C ALA A 317 -4.80 13.71 1.00
N LEU A 318 -5.17 14.95 0.69
CA LEU A 318 -6.48 15.52 1.08
C LEU A 318 -7.68 14.77 0.51
N ARG A 319 -7.61 14.33 -0.76
CA ARG A 319 -8.69 13.51 -1.37
C ARG A 319 -8.86 12.17 -0.65
N THR A 320 -7.76 11.55 -0.23
CA THR A 320 -7.83 10.29 0.52
C THR A 320 -8.29 10.51 1.95
N ALA A 321 -7.82 11.56 2.62
CA ALA A 321 -8.32 11.98 3.92
C ALA A 321 -9.84 12.20 3.87
N ALA A 322 -10.35 12.91 2.85
CA ALA A 322 -11.78 13.13 2.64
C ALA A 322 -12.57 11.82 2.55
N ARG A 323 -12.09 10.84 1.76
CA ARG A 323 -12.73 9.51 1.65
C ARG A 323 -12.72 8.72 2.96
N ARG A 324 -11.59 8.75 3.69
CA ARG A 324 -11.44 8.04 4.97
C ARG A 324 -12.34 8.62 6.05
N LEU A 325 -12.49 9.94 6.06
CA LEU A 325 -13.38 10.69 6.95
C LEU A 325 -14.84 10.71 6.46
N ARG A 326 -15.12 10.12 5.29
CA ARG A 326 -16.44 10.09 4.63
C ARG A 326 -17.03 11.49 4.40
N LEU A 327 -16.19 12.49 4.19
CA LEU A 327 -16.63 13.87 3.92
C LEU A 327 -17.30 13.99 2.55
N ASP A 328 -16.98 13.08 1.63
CA ASP A 328 -17.52 12.97 0.28
C ASP A 328 -18.91 12.31 0.21
N GLN A 329 -19.36 11.69 1.31
CA GLN A 329 -20.65 11.01 1.41
C GLN A 329 -21.72 11.84 2.12
N ARG A 330 -21.37 13.06 2.56
CA ARG A 330 -22.25 13.97 3.27
C ARG A 330 -23.30 14.56 2.33
N GLY A 331 -24.56 14.59 2.77
CA GLY A 331 -25.64 15.27 2.05
C GLY A 331 -25.42 16.80 2.00
N PRO A 332 -26.11 17.53 1.10
CA PRO A 332 -26.02 18.99 1.00
C PRO A 332 -26.34 19.73 2.31
N ASP A 333 -27.22 19.14 3.12
CA ASP A 333 -27.69 19.64 4.42
C ASP A 333 -26.85 19.12 5.61
N GLU A 334 -25.93 18.18 5.37
CA GLU A 334 -25.00 17.61 6.36
C GLU A 334 -23.63 18.33 6.31
N GLN A 335 -23.65 19.66 6.18
CA GLN A 335 -22.45 20.49 6.33
C GLN A 335 -22.04 20.53 7.80
N ASP A 336 -21.49 19.42 8.29
CA ASP A 336 -20.80 19.38 9.56
C ASP A 336 -19.51 20.22 9.44
N GLU A 337 -19.66 21.53 9.71
CA GLU A 337 -18.60 22.54 9.71
C GLU A 337 -17.46 22.20 10.67
N ARG A 338 -17.69 21.24 11.57
CA ARG A 338 -16.72 20.75 12.55
C ARG A 338 -15.49 20.16 11.88
N VAL A 339 -15.59 19.48 10.74
CA VAL A 339 -14.43 18.86 10.08
C VAL A 339 -14.27 19.39 8.66
N ARG A 340 -13.14 20.06 8.38
CA ARG A 340 -12.85 20.61 7.05
C ARG A 340 -11.44 20.24 6.58
N LEU A 341 -11.29 20.10 5.27
CA LEU A 341 -10.01 19.87 4.63
C LEU A 341 -9.78 20.91 3.53
N PHE A 342 -8.57 21.47 3.42
CA PHE A 342 -8.22 22.31 2.28
C PHE A 342 -6.73 22.27 1.96
N GLN A 343 -6.41 22.55 0.69
CA GLN A 343 -5.03 22.64 0.24
C GLN A 343 -4.41 23.96 0.70
N SER A 344 -3.26 23.84 1.36
CA SER A 344 -2.39 24.96 1.72
C SER A 344 -0.95 24.48 1.76
N ALA A 345 -0.01 25.42 1.77
CA ALA A 345 1.40 25.14 1.88
C ALA A 345 2.00 26.05 2.93
N LEU A 346 2.77 25.48 3.86
CA LEU A 346 3.35 26.21 4.99
C LEU A 346 4.44 27.23 4.58
N THR A 347 4.71 27.37 3.28
CA THR A 347 5.62 28.39 2.72
C THR A 347 4.89 29.61 2.17
N TYR A 348 3.55 29.60 2.15
CA TYR A 348 2.73 30.70 1.66
C TYR A 348 1.75 31.15 2.74
N ARG A 349 1.54 32.46 2.86
CA ARG A 349 0.55 33.00 3.80
C ARG A 349 -0.85 32.65 3.30
N ASP A 350 -1.65 32.10 4.19
CA ASP A 350 -3.03 31.72 3.95
C ASP A 350 -3.87 32.14 5.16
N GLU A 351 -4.79 33.08 4.95
CA GLU A 351 -5.61 33.67 6.02
C GLU A 351 -6.51 32.64 6.71
N ARG A 352 -6.82 31.53 6.01
CA ARG A 352 -7.63 30.43 6.56
C ARG A 352 -6.93 29.64 7.66
N LEU A 353 -5.62 29.85 7.87
CA LEU A 353 -4.84 29.21 8.94
C LEU A 353 -4.98 29.92 10.29
N ALA A 354 -5.58 31.12 10.35
CA ALA A 354 -5.76 31.89 11.57
C ALA A 354 -7.02 31.48 12.36
N GLY A 355 -7.08 31.88 13.64
CA GLY A 355 -8.27 31.71 14.49
C GLY A 355 -8.47 30.30 15.04
N PHE A 356 -7.38 29.55 15.22
CA PHE A 356 -7.35 28.25 15.90
C PHE A 356 -6.69 28.38 17.28
N ASP A 357 -7.16 27.58 18.22
CA ASP A 357 -6.59 27.51 19.57
C ASP A 357 -5.25 26.79 19.53
N ALA A 358 -5.14 25.75 18.70
CA ALA A 358 -3.92 24.99 18.51
C ALA A 358 -3.64 24.66 17.03
N ALA A 359 -2.37 24.74 16.64
CA ALA A 359 -1.87 24.16 15.39
C ALA A 359 -0.91 23.01 15.68
N VAL A 360 -1.00 21.93 14.90
CA VAL A 360 -0.13 20.76 15.01
C VAL A 360 0.69 20.60 13.75
N LEU A 361 2.01 20.48 13.91
CA LEU A 361 2.97 20.09 12.88
C LEU A 361 3.61 18.77 13.31
N SER A 362 2.92 17.66 13.03
CA SER A 362 3.39 16.32 13.43
C SER A 362 4.24 15.70 12.31
N GLU A 363 5.57 15.69 12.46
CA GLU A 363 6.53 15.20 11.46
C GLU A 363 6.46 15.95 10.13
N VAL A 364 6.63 17.27 10.20
CA VAL A 364 6.45 18.15 9.05
C VAL A 364 7.69 18.98 8.77
N VAL A 365 8.34 19.46 9.84
CA VAL A 365 9.44 20.42 9.72
C VAL A 365 10.66 19.81 9.04
N GLU A 366 10.92 18.52 9.27
CA GLU A 366 12.01 17.74 8.69
C GLU A 366 11.89 17.52 7.18
N HIS A 367 10.69 17.68 6.61
CA HIS A 367 10.45 17.61 5.17
C HIS A 367 10.57 18.98 4.49
N VAL A 368 10.74 20.06 5.25
CA VAL A 368 10.91 21.41 4.72
C VAL A 368 12.38 21.66 4.44
N ASP A 369 12.69 22.17 3.24
CA ASP A 369 14.06 22.57 2.93
C ASP A 369 14.53 23.64 3.93
N PRO A 370 15.73 23.55 4.52
CA PRO A 370 16.18 24.48 5.56
C PRO A 370 16.03 25.98 5.22
N PRO A 371 16.27 26.45 3.97
CA PRO A 371 16.05 27.85 3.60
C PRO A 371 14.58 28.30 3.69
N ARG A 372 13.62 27.36 3.70
CA ARG A 372 12.18 27.62 3.74
C ARG A 372 11.60 27.58 5.16
N LEU A 373 12.37 27.14 6.17
CA LEU A 373 11.92 27.13 7.57
C LEU A 373 11.53 28.54 8.06
N ALA A 374 12.29 29.57 7.70
CA ALA A 374 11.94 30.95 8.04
C ALA A 374 10.62 31.44 7.39
N ALA A 375 10.18 30.82 6.29
CA ALA A 375 8.86 31.07 5.72
C ALA A 375 7.77 30.37 6.55
N LEU A 376 7.98 29.11 6.91
CA LEU A 376 7.09 28.35 7.80
C LEU A 376 6.91 29.06 9.14
N GLU A 377 7.99 29.52 9.77
CA GLU A 377 7.95 30.26 11.03
C GLU A 377 7.02 31.49 10.93
N ARG A 378 7.17 32.29 9.87
CA ARG A 378 6.32 33.47 9.65
C ARG A 378 4.86 33.10 9.35
N VAL A 379 4.62 32.04 8.60
CA VAL A 379 3.26 31.60 8.27
C VAL A 379 2.53 31.10 9.52
N VAL A 380 3.17 30.23 10.30
CA VAL A 380 2.55 29.57 11.46
C VAL A 380 2.56 30.47 12.69
N PHE A 381 3.72 30.98 13.09
CA PHE A 381 3.88 31.64 14.39
C PHE A 381 3.51 33.13 14.35
N ALA A 382 3.67 33.80 13.19
CA ALA A 382 3.35 35.23 13.05
C ALA A 382 2.01 35.51 12.37
N ALA A 383 1.70 34.84 11.25
CA ALA A 383 0.49 35.13 10.47
C ALA A 383 -0.75 34.36 10.96
N ALA A 384 -0.64 33.05 11.16
CA ALA A 384 -1.71 32.23 11.73
C ALA A 384 -1.84 32.44 13.24
N ALA A 385 -0.68 32.47 13.92
CA ALA A 385 -0.48 32.85 15.30
C ALA A 385 -1.50 32.25 16.31
N PRO A 386 -1.69 30.92 16.31
CA PRO A 386 -2.59 30.24 17.25
C PRO A 386 -2.12 30.42 18.70
N THR A 387 -2.98 30.12 19.69
CA THR A 387 -2.59 30.19 21.11
C THR A 387 -1.51 29.16 21.43
N HIS A 388 -1.63 27.97 20.85
CA HIS A 388 -0.67 26.87 21.00
C HIS A 388 -0.16 26.35 19.66
N VAL A 389 1.11 25.95 19.61
CA VAL A 389 1.67 25.19 18.48
C VAL A 389 2.36 23.96 19.01
N LEU A 390 2.04 22.79 18.46
CA LEU A 390 2.73 21.53 18.75
C LEU A 390 3.58 21.18 17.54
N VAL A 391 4.87 20.96 17.74
CA VAL A 391 5.79 20.50 16.68
C VAL A 391 6.41 19.19 17.12
N THR A 392 6.23 18.13 16.33
CA THR A 392 7.03 16.90 16.49
C THR A 392 8.03 16.75 15.37
N THR A 393 9.17 16.15 15.71
CA THR A 393 10.22 15.81 14.75
C THR A 393 11.06 14.64 15.28
N PRO A 394 11.71 13.86 14.40
CA PRO A 394 12.68 12.84 14.81
C PRO A 394 13.81 13.39 15.69
N ASN A 395 14.29 12.56 16.61
CA ASN A 395 15.51 12.79 17.40
C ASN A 395 16.74 12.12 16.76
N ALA A 396 17.58 12.85 16.05
CA ALA A 396 18.76 12.27 15.39
C ALA A 396 19.69 11.49 16.34
N GLU A 397 19.70 11.82 17.64
CA GLU A 397 20.51 11.11 18.65
C GLU A 397 20.02 9.67 18.86
N TYR A 398 18.71 9.42 18.72
CA TYR A 398 18.12 8.09 18.86
C TYR A 398 18.45 7.15 17.68
N ASN A 399 19.03 7.69 16.60
CA ASN A 399 19.30 6.90 15.42
C ASN A 399 20.22 5.71 15.73
N VAL A 400 21.12 5.83 16.70
CA VAL A 400 21.99 4.72 17.14
C VAL A 400 21.24 3.42 17.48
N ASN A 401 19.97 3.51 17.86
CA ASN A 401 19.12 2.37 18.22
C ASN A 401 18.40 1.71 17.03
N TYR A 402 18.53 2.27 15.82
CA TYR A 402 17.98 1.67 14.60
C TYR A 402 19.07 0.93 13.82
N PRO A 403 19.01 -0.41 13.71
CA PRO A 403 19.94 -1.15 12.87
C PRO A 403 19.69 -0.83 11.38
N GLY A 404 20.75 -0.66 10.59
CA GLY A 404 20.63 -0.49 9.13
C GLY A 404 20.35 0.94 8.65
N LEU A 405 20.71 1.97 9.43
CA LEU A 405 20.67 3.35 8.97
C LEU A 405 21.38 3.56 7.63
N ARG A 406 20.76 4.38 6.78
CA ARG A 406 21.26 4.74 5.45
C ARG A 406 22.58 5.52 5.55
N GLU A 407 23.31 5.61 4.43
CA GLU A 407 24.57 6.37 4.35
C GLU A 407 24.43 7.85 4.74
N ASN A 408 23.25 8.46 4.61
CA ASN A 408 22.98 9.84 5.04
C ASN A 408 22.62 9.97 6.54
N GLY A 409 22.47 8.86 7.27
CA GLY A 409 22.17 8.83 8.70
C GLY A 409 20.75 9.22 9.10
N PHE A 410 19.82 9.39 8.15
CA PHE A 410 18.41 9.72 8.43
C PHE A 410 17.53 8.47 8.47
N ARG A 411 16.47 8.51 9.29
CA ARG A 411 15.44 7.46 9.43
C ARG A 411 14.52 7.35 8.22
N HIS A 412 14.28 8.45 7.50
CA HIS A 412 13.38 8.46 6.34
C HIS A 412 14.06 9.13 5.12
N PRO A 413 13.87 8.60 3.89
CA PRO A 413 14.53 9.12 2.69
C PRO A 413 14.09 10.55 2.33
N ASP A 414 12.86 10.91 2.67
CA ASP A 414 12.31 12.24 2.40
C ASP A 414 12.67 13.30 3.46
N HIS A 415 13.44 12.95 4.48
CA HIS A 415 13.94 13.93 5.44
C HIS A 415 15.02 14.82 4.80
N ARG A 416 14.86 16.12 4.95
CA ARG A 416 15.87 17.13 4.58
C ARG A 416 16.91 17.30 5.68
N PHE A 417 16.53 17.03 6.92
CA PHE A 417 17.39 17.04 8.09
C PHE A 417 16.73 16.21 9.21
N GLU A 418 17.53 15.81 10.20
CA GLU A 418 17.03 15.37 11.50
C GLU A 418 17.81 16.11 12.58
N TRP A 419 17.10 16.71 13.55
CA TRP A 419 17.75 17.49 14.59
C TRP A 419 18.08 16.64 15.82
N THR A 420 19.22 16.93 16.43
CA THR A 420 19.51 16.53 17.80
C THR A 420 18.63 17.29 18.80
N ARG A 421 18.57 16.86 20.06
CA ARG A 421 17.81 17.58 21.11
C ARG A 421 18.27 19.01 21.27
N ALA A 422 19.58 19.24 21.23
CA ALA A 422 20.15 20.58 21.31
C ALA A 422 19.82 21.46 20.10
N GLN A 423 19.80 20.89 18.89
CA GLN A 423 19.45 21.62 17.67
C GLN A 423 17.97 22.01 17.65
N PHE A 424 17.08 21.06 18.00
CA PHE A 424 15.65 21.31 18.07
C PHE A 424 15.32 22.35 19.15
N ALA A 425 15.92 22.23 20.34
CA ALA A 425 15.74 23.21 21.41
C ALA A 425 16.20 24.62 21.02
N ARG A 426 17.32 24.74 20.30
CA ARG A 426 17.83 26.03 19.82
C ARG A 426 16.90 26.66 18.79
N TRP A 427 16.44 25.87 17.82
CA TRP A 427 15.49 26.35 16.82
C TRP A 427 14.18 26.80 17.49
N ALA A 428 13.58 25.93 18.30
CA ALA A 428 12.32 26.20 18.96
C ALA A 428 12.40 27.38 19.93
N GLY A 429 13.45 27.48 20.74
CA GLY A 429 13.68 28.65 21.61
C GLY A 429 13.78 29.96 20.82
N GLY A 430 14.53 29.95 19.71
CA GLY A 430 14.62 31.14 18.85
C GLY A 430 13.29 31.53 18.20
N VAL A 431 12.46 30.55 17.78
CA VAL A 431 11.11 30.81 17.27
C VAL A 431 10.23 31.42 18.36
N ALA A 432 10.30 30.86 19.57
CA ALA A 432 9.54 31.32 20.72
C ALA A 432 9.88 32.79 21.06
N ASP A 433 11.16 33.13 21.14
CA ASP A 433 11.64 34.50 21.40
C ASP A 433 11.20 35.50 20.31
N ARG A 434 11.31 35.13 19.03
CA ARG A 434 10.95 36.02 17.90
C ARG A 434 9.46 36.28 17.78
N HIS A 435 8.62 35.34 18.24
CA HIS A 435 7.18 35.36 17.99
C HIS A 435 6.33 35.45 19.26
N GLY A 436 6.94 35.59 20.44
CA GLY A 436 6.24 35.81 21.71
C GLY A 436 5.53 34.56 22.23
N TYR A 437 6.18 33.40 22.15
CA TYR A 437 5.71 32.16 22.79
C TYR A 437 6.65 31.77 23.92
N ALA A 438 6.13 31.06 24.92
CA ALA A 438 6.92 30.17 25.76
C ALA A 438 6.98 28.79 25.10
N VAL A 439 8.08 28.05 25.29
CA VAL A 439 8.23 26.70 24.74
C VAL A 439 8.63 25.72 25.83
N ARG A 440 7.98 24.55 25.85
CA ARG A 440 8.36 23.39 26.67
C ARG A 440 8.60 22.17 25.79
N PHE A 441 9.49 21.28 26.24
CA PHE A 441 9.88 20.08 25.49
C PHE A 441 9.42 18.81 26.19
N GLN A 442 9.10 17.80 25.39
CA GLN A 442 8.74 16.46 25.86
C GLN A 442 9.26 15.41 24.86
N GLY A 443 9.74 14.28 25.37
CA GLY A 443 10.07 13.11 24.55
C GLY A 443 8.84 12.24 24.32
N VAL A 444 8.76 11.59 23.16
CA VAL A 444 7.65 10.72 22.75
C VAL A 444 8.18 9.37 22.31
N GLY A 445 7.64 8.29 22.88
CA GLY A 445 8.13 6.93 22.70
C GLY A 445 8.95 6.43 23.90
N GLU A 446 9.40 5.18 23.81
CA GLU A 446 10.31 4.59 24.79
C GLU A 446 11.66 5.32 24.76
N ALA A 447 12.13 5.77 25.92
CA ALA A 447 13.36 6.54 26.02
C ALA A 447 14.57 5.62 26.19
N ASP A 448 15.61 5.92 25.44
CA ASP A 448 16.96 5.42 25.66
C ASP A 448 17.67 6.27 26.71
N GLU A 449 18.51 5.63 27.55
CA GLU A 449 19.22 6.31 28.65
C GLU A 449 20.13 7.44 28.16
N ASP A 450 20.81 7.25 27.02
CA ASP A 450 21.77 8.21 26.49
C ASP A 450 21.13 9.10 25.41
N ALA A 451 20.38 8.49 24.49
CA ALA A 451 19.82 9.14 23.32
C ALA A 451 18.46 9.81 23.55
N GLY A 452 17.76 9.51 24.66
CA GLY A 452 16.43 10.04 24.97
C GLY A 452 15.32 9.36 24.17
N ALA A 453 14.19 10.03 23.93
CA ALA A 453 13.07 9.45 23.19
C ALA A 453 13.28 9.54 21.65
N PRO A 454 12.68 8.63 20.85
CA PRO A 454 12.80 8.63 19.40
C PRO A 454 12.15 9.85 18.75
N THR A 455 11.06 10.38 19.31
CA THR A 455 10.43 11.60 18.80
C THR A 455 10.55 12.72 19.82
N GLN A 456 10.81 13.93 19.32
CA GLN A 456 10.84 15.16 20.11
C GLN A 456 9.54 15.90 19.90
N LEU A 457 8.98 16.47 20.97
CA LEU A 457 7.81 17.34 20.94
C LEU A 457 8.16 18.69 21.58
N ALA A 458 7.92 19.77 20.85
CA ALA A 458 7.91 21.13 21.40
C ALA A 458 6.47 21.64 21.46
N VAL A 459 6.08 22.17 22.61
CA VAL A 459 4.77 22.80 22.84
C VAL A 459 5.00 24.28 23.08
N PHE A 460 4.60 25.08 22.10
CA PHE A 460 4.63 26.54 22.16
C PHE A 460 3.29 27.03 22.72
N SER A 461 3.32 28.00 23.62
CA SER A 461 2.11 28.63 24.17
C SER A 461 2.33 30.13 24.31
N LYS A 462 1.37 30.93 23.86
CA LYS A 462 1.36 32.36 24.19
C LYS A 462 1.06 32.51 25.68
N GLU A 463 1.71 33.46 26.33
CA GLU A 463 1.27 33.87 27.67
C GLU A 463 -0.12 34.49 27.53
N VAL A 464 -1.10 33.93 28.25
CA VAL A 464 -2.42 34.55 28.37
C VAL A 464 -2.23 35.76 29.28
N SER A 465 -2.26 36.96 28.70
CA SER A 465 -2.42 38.17 29.51
C SER A 465 -3.69 38.02 30.32
N ALA A 466 -3.54 37.93 31.65
CA ALA A 466 -4.64 37.83 32.61
C ALA A 466 -5.55 39.06 32.58
#